data_AF-A0A1V3X4C7-F1
#
_entry.id   AF-A0A1V3X4C7-F1
#
_cell.length_a   1.000
_cell.length_b   1.000
_cell.length_c   1.000
_cell.angle_alpha   90.00
_cell.angle_beta   90.00
_cell.angle_gamma   90.00
#
_symmetry.space_group_name_H-M   'P 1'
#
loop_
_entity.id
_entity.type
_entity.pdbx_description
1 polymer ?
#
loop_
_entity_poly.entity_id
_entity_poly.type
_entity_poly.pdbx_seq_one_letter_code
_entity_poly.pdbx_strand_id
1 'polypeptide(L)'
;MWRLGRRDVGLHDGPAALRTARAGIESLLPGWQFVVIDVPSGAEDGPEGLSNVPAQGGTYIGCGPQGSSYAILDAALSQRLAANAALDTIATWAPRHPEEVTNPISTGAGQYRAIGRMIVLSKAGEIRSRLQAAWDQLFRVETISAMSTAQVPGIGQFDPHQPPLVLVVSSMAGGAGASMALDVCRLLTLVSGLDPRLMGLFLVTPDIFDSLPESARTGVRANSLAMLGEIVASQSGAAREHDVRILRALGQQHGEGEPIPFARVFPVGRYVGADRTLFGDGSPFAVYRGLARGLAGLMMSGTASDQFVSYDLGNTASPAGDRDLLGWGNSVWDPLPWGTYGFSSLRMGRDRYAEYAAQRLARSCADKLVSGHMQPGNPASSNEQLESLLTSQWAAICNELGLLAAAGSEDINALGNWVANVAFPAQSVAPVVNTVIDRQLRSHLPSPEGMTAAQWVPVFRQAITNRRDALAHACSDAGYRLAFGWQRAFADRLDDVVGNAIADFGLPYARALVDQLRRHIDDVLTAPMGQLGSMGSPDVVALPPTSTRRWRRCAA
;
A
#
# COMPACT_ATOMS: atom_id res chain seq x y z
N MET A 1 -0.20 -0.66 -14.27
CA MET A 1 -0.53 -1.67 -13.23
C MET A 1 0.32 -1.38 -11.99
N TRP A 2 -0.22 -1.67 -10.79
CA TRP A 2 0.38 -1.82 -9.43
C TRP A 2 0.01 -0.76 -8.37
N ARG A 3 -0.50 -1.21 -7.21
CA ARG A 3 -0.29 -0.58 -5.88
C ARG A 3 -0.22 -1.62 -4.76
N LEU A 4 0.73 -1.41 -3.84
CA LEU A 4 0.91 -2.16 -2.59
C LEU A 4 -0.17 -1.79 -1.54
N GLY A 5 -0.64 -2.80 -0.79
CA GLY A 5 -1.45 -2.60 0.42
C GLY A 5 -2.01 -3.92 0.98
N ARG A 6 -1.59 -4.26 2.20
CA ARG A 6 -1.88 -5.49 2.99
C ARG A 6 -3.36 -5.93 3.00
N ARG A 7 -3.66 -7.15 2.58
CA ARG A 7 -4.05 -8.32 3.41
C ARG A 7 -4.51 -9.48 2.52
N ASP A 8 -4.13 -10.67 2.95
CA ASP A 8 -4.74 -11.98 2.70
C ASP A 8 -4.73 -12.57 1.27
N VAL A 9 -3.79 -13.51 1.13
CA VAL A 9 -3.87 -14.77 0.37
C VAL A 9 -4.39 -14.67 -1.08
N GLY A 10 -3.43 -14.60 -2.00
CA GLY A 10 -3.59 -15.09 -3.37
C GLY A 10 -3.65 -14.01 -4.44
N LEU A 11 -2.51 -13.38 -4.78
CA LEU A 11 -2.37 -12.50 -5.97
C LEU A 11 -0.97 -11.94 -6.24
N HIS A 12 0.07 -12.33 -5.48
CA HIS A 12 1.42 -11.75 -5.58
C HIS A 12 2.18 -12.01 -6.91
N ASP A 13 1.56 -12.65 -7.91
CA ASP A 13 2.25 -13.27 -9.05
C ASP A 13 2.37 -12.40 -10.32
N GLY A 14 2.78 -11.15 -10.13
CA GLY A 14 3.17 -10.23 -11.19
C GLY A 14 4.68 -10.07 -11.33
N PRO A 15 5.34 -10.61 -12.37
CA PRO A 15 6.77 -10.43 -12.61
C PRO A 15 7.26 -8.98 -12.59
N ALA A 16 6.45 -8.05 -13.10
CA ALA A 16 6.75 -6.62 -13.16
C ALA A 16 6.51 -5.91 -11.82
N ALA A 17 5.44 -6.25 -11.08
CA ALA A 17 5.15 -5.70 -9.74
C ALA A 17 6.28 -5.92 -8.78
N LEU A 18 6.75 -7.16 -8.73
CA LEU A 18 7.80 -7.59 -7.83
C LEU A 18 9.11 -6.89 -8.18
N ARG A 19 9.33 -6.54 -9.46
CA ARG A 19 10.52 -5.82 -9.92
C ARG A 19 10.46 -4.33 -9.59
N THR A 20 9.33 -3.66 -9.81
CA THR A 20 9.14 -2.25 -9.45
C THR A 20 9.10 -2.05 -7.93
N ALA A 21 8.39 -2.91 -7.19
CA ALA A 21 8.33 -2.86 -5.73
C ALA A 21 9.71 -3.07 -5.08
N ARG A 22 10.54 -3.98 -5.63
CA ARG A 22 11.94 -4.15 -5.18
C ARG A 22 12.84 -2.96 -5.50
N ALA A 23 12.46 -2.15 -6.47
CA ALA A 23 13.12 -0.89 -6.79
C ALA A 23 12.54 0.30 -5.99
N GLY A 24 11.67 0.06 -5.00
CA GLY A 24 11.05 1.11 -4.20
C GLY A 24 9.92 1.87 -4.90
N ILE A 25 9.41 1.36 -6.02
CA ILE A 25 8.34 2.00 -6.79
C ILE A 25 7.01 1.41 -6.36
N GLU A 26 6.28 2.21 -5.57
CA GLU A 26 5.01 1.82 -4.94
C GLU A 26 3.77 2.20 -5.76
N SER A 27 3.95 3.00 -6.83
CA SER A 27 2.90 3.45 -7.76
C SER A 27 3.45 3.60 -9.17
N LEU A 28 2.57 3.69 -10.18
CA LEU A 28 2.97 3.89 -11.57
C LEU A 28 3.84 5.15 -11.70
N LEU A 29 5.03 5.02 -12.30
CA LEU A 29 5.87 6.18 -12.57
C LEU A 29 5.12 7.15 -13.49
N PRO A 30 5.26 8.48 -13.30
CA PRO A 30 4.50 9.46 -14.07
C PRO A 30 4.84 9.44 -15.57
N GLY A 31 6.01 8.91 -15.96
CA GLY A 31 6.39 8.70 -17.36
C GLY A 31 5.71 7.48 -18.01
N TRP A 32 4.90 6.74 -17.27
CA TRP A 32 4.02 5.70 -17.80
C TRP A 32 2.57 6.12 -17.60
N GLN A 33 1.81 6.13 -18.69
CA GLN A 33 0.40 6.48 -18.66
C GLN A 33 -0.43 5.24 -18.95
N PHE A 34 -1.44 4.98 -18.12
CA PHE A 34 -2.36 3.86 -18.30
C PHE A 34 -3.77 4.41 -18.35
N VAL A 35 -4.36 4.41 -19.54
CA VAL A 35 -5.70 4.95 -19.79
C VAL A 35 -6.62 3.80 -20.17
N VAL A 36 -7.73 3.67 -19.44
CA VAL A 36 -8.81 2.73 -19.76
C VAL A 36 -10.02 3.52 -20.22
N ILE A 37 -10.49 3.18 -21.42
CA ILE A 37 -11.71 3.70 -22.02
C ILE A 37 -12.69 2.54 -22.06
N ASP A 38 -13.86 2.73 -21.45
CA ASP A 38 -14.88 1.69 -21.41
C ASP A 38 -16.28 2.29 -21.36
N VAL A 39 -17.29 1.47 -21.62
CA VAL A 39 -18.69 1.90 -21.62
C VAL A 39 -19.26 2.12 -20.22
N PRO A 40 -19.00 1.30 -19.19
CA PRO A 40 -19.48 1.61 -17.85
C PRO A 40 -19.06 3.02 -17.40
N SER A 41 -19.96 3.72 -16.72
CA SER A 41 -19.70 5.11 -16.31
C SER A 41 -18.67 5.24 -15.18
N GLY A 42 -18.46 4.18 -14.40
CA GLY A 42 -17.51 4.11 -13.30
C GLY A 42 -16.55 2.94 -13.46
N ALA A 43 -15.33 3.10 -12.95
CA ALA A 43 -14.32 2.05 -12.98
C ALA A 43 -14.73 0.88 -12.07
N GLU A 44 -14.74 -0.32 -12.63
CA GLU A 44 -14.99 -1.55 -11.89
C GLU A 44 -13.79 -1.92 -11.00
N ASP A 45 -14.05 -2.68 -9.94
CA ASP A 45 -13.00 -3.24 -9.11
C ASP A 45 -12.11 -4.19 -9.93
N GLY A 46 -10.83 -4.24 -9.57
CA GLY A 46 -9.89 -5.13 -10.24
C GLY A 46 -10.17 -6.61 -9.89
N PRO A 47 -9.79 -7.54 -10.78
CA PRO A 47 -10.00 -8.96 -10.53
C PRO A 47 -9.22 -9.42 -9.29
N GLU A 48 -9.74 -10.48 -8.65
CA GLU A 48 -9.12 -11.17 -7.51
C GLU A 48 -8.88 -10.28 -6.27
N GLY A 49 -9.44 -9.06 -6.20
CA GLY A 49 -9.22 -8.12 -5.08
C GLY A 49 -8.18 -7.04 -5.37
N LEU A 50 -7.75 -6.89 -6.63
CA LEU A 50 -6.98 -5.74 -7.07
C LEU A 50 -7.82 -4.46 -7.01
N SER A 51 -7.21 -3.33 -6.67
CA SER A 51 -7.90 -2.03 -6.71
C SER A 51 -8.28 -1.65 -8.15
N ASN A 52 -9.27 -0.78 -8.32
CA ASN A 52 -9.63 -0.27 -9.65
C ASN A 52 -8.51 0.59 -10.30
N VAL A 53 -8.68 0.92 -11.59
CA VAL A 53 -7.66 1.62 -12.39
C VAL A 53 -7.25 2.98 -11.78
N PRO A 54 -8.17 3.88 -11.38
CA PRO A 54 -7.81 5.13 -10.73
C PRO A 54 -7.05 4.93 -9.41
N ALA A 55 -7.43 3.95 -8.59
CA ALA A 55 -6.75 3.64 -7.34
C ALA A 55 -5.31 3.12 -7.53
N GLN A 56 -4.99 2.62 -8.72
CA GLN A 56 -3.64 2.21 -9.12
C GLN A 56 -2.86 3.31 -9.87
N GLY A 57 -3.37 4.55 -9.91
CA GLY A 57 -2.71 5.69 -10.57
C GLY A 57 -2.93 5.78 -12.08
N GLY A 58 -3.84 4.96 -12.64
CA GLY A 58 -4.29 5.07 -14.02
C GLY A 58 -5.44 6.06 -14.20
N THR A 59 -5.81 6.30 -15.46
CA THR A 59 -6.96 7.13 -15.83
C THR A 59 -8.08 6.26 -16.35
N TYR A 60 -9.30 6.45 -15.83
CA TYR A 60 -10.51 5.83 -16.38
C TYR A 60 -11.38 6.88 -17.08
N ILE A 61 -11.88 6.52 -18.26
CA ILE A 61 -12.80 7.32 -19.08
C ILE A 61 -14.04 6.47 -19.35
N GLY A 62 -15.11 6.73 -18.60
CA GLY A 62 -16.39 6.05 -18.79
C GLY A 62 -17.22 6.75 -19.88
N CYS A 63 -17.61 6.01 -20.92
CA CYS A 63 -18.33 6.56 -22.06
C CYS A 63 -19.86 6.48 -21.92
N GLY A 64 -20.36 5.60 -21.06
CA GLY A 64 -21.79 5.35 -20.91
C GLY A 64 -22.53 6.54 -20.34
N PRO A 65 -23.72 6.87 -20.88
CA PRO A 65 -24.51 7.97 -20.35
C PRO A 65 -25.06 7.62 -18.96
N GLN A 66 -25.11 8.60 -18.06
CA GLN A 66 -25.72 8.42 -16.75
C GLN A 66 -27.24 8.49 -16.87
N GLY A 67 -27.93 7.37 -16.63
CA GLY A 67 -29.40 7.31 -16.50
C GLY A 67 -30.20 7.62 -17.77
N SER A 68 -29.58 7.64 -18.96
CA SER A 68 -30.27 7.91 -20.23
C SER A 68 -30.47 6.65 -21.08
N SER A 69 -31.58 6.56 -21.82
CA SER A 69 -31.83 5.45 -22.75
C SER A 69 -31.00 5.59 -24.03
N TYR A 70 -30.83 4.48 -24.75
CA TYR A 70 -30.16 4.48 -26.06
C TYR A 70 -30.83 5.41 -27.06
N ALA A 71 -32.17 5.43 -27.12
CA ALA A 71 -32.90 6.30 -28.04
C ALA A 71 -32.61 7.79 -27.84
N ILE A 72 -32.41 8.24 -26.60
CA ILE A 72 -32.07 9.63 -26.31
C ILE A 72 -30.64 9.94 -26.80
N LEU A 73 -29.70 9.02 -26.55
CA LEU A 73 -28.32 9.14 -27.00
C LEU A 73 -28.23 9.18 -28.53
N ASP A 74 -28.93 8.26 -29.21
CA ASP A 74 -29.01 8.18 -30.66
C ASP A 74 -29.59 9.48 -31.24
N ALA A 75 -30.75 9.94 -30.74
CA ALA A 75 -31.40 11.16 -31.23
C ALA A 75 -30.47 12.37 -31.13
N ALA A 76 -29.77 12.54 -30.00
CA ALA A 76 -28.83 13.64 -29.81
C ALA A 76 -27.63 13.57 -30.77
N LEU A 77 -27.06 12.37 -30.95
CA LEU A 77 -25.92 12.16 -31.84
C LEU A 77 -26.32 12.34 -33.31
N SER A 78 -27.42 11.72 -33.73
CA SER A 78 -28.01 11.81 -35.07
C SER A 78 -28.38 13.25 -35.42
N GLN A 79 -28.99 14.01 -34.51
CA GLN A 79 -29.29 15.43 -34.72
C GLN A 79 -28.01 16.25 -34.94
N ARG A 80 -26.96 15.99 -34.16
CA ARG A 80 -25.67 16.66 -34.31
C ARG A 80 -25.01 16.33 -35.66
N LEU A 81 -25.04 15.07 -36.08
CA LEU A 81 -24.51 14.64 -37.37
C LEU A 81 -25.31 15.24 -38.54
N ALA A 82 -26.64 15.29 -38.43
CA ALA A 82 -27.51 15.91 -39.42
C ALA A 82 -27.23 17.41 -39.58
N ALA A 83 -27.07 18.14 -38.46
CA ALA A 83 -26.72 19.56 -38.46
C ALA A 83 -25.37 19.85 -39.14
N ASN A 84 -24.49 18.85 -39.23
CA ASN A 84 -23.17 18.95 -39.84
C ASN A 84 -23.05 18.14 -41.15
N ALA A 85 -24.17 17.80 -41.79
CA ALA A 85 -24.22 17.07 -43.07
C ALA A 85 -23.42 15.74 -43.07
N ALA A 86 -23.47 15.01 -41.96
CA ALA A 86 -22.76 13.75 -41.76
C ALA A 86 -23.68 12.61 -41.28
N LEU A 87 -25.00 12.74 -41.37
CA LEU A 87 -25.93 11.71 -40.89
C LEU A 87 -25.79 10.37 -41.63
N ASP A 88 -25.48 10.40 -42.93
CA ASP A 88 -25.23 9.22 -43.75
C ASP A 88 -24.01 8.41 -43.29
N THR A 89 -23.09 9.00 -42.52
CA THR A 89 -21.90 8.28 -41.99
C THR A 89 -22.28 7.17 -41.00
N ILE A 90 -23.46 7.24 -40.39
CA ILE A 90 -23.95 6.22 -39.45
C ILE A 90 -25.06 5.34 -40.04
N ALA A 91 -25.62 5.71 -41.20
CA ALA A 91 -26.84 5.13 -41.76
C ALA A 91 -26.74 3.63 -42.10
N THR A 92 -25.54 3.12 -42.35
CA THR A 92 -25.33 1.73 -42.78
C THR A 92 -25.16 0.74 -41.63
N TRP A 93 -24.91 1.22 -40.40
CA TRP A 93 -24.53 0.36 -39.29
C TRP A 93 -25.20 0.71 -37.96
N ALA A 94 -25.67 1.95 -37.76
CA ALA A 94 -26.42 2.30 -36.56
C ALA A 94 -27.78 1.57 -36.53
N PRO A 95 -28.30 1.22 -35.33
CA PRO A 95 -29.64 0.65 -35.17
C PRO A 95 -30.71 1.53 -35.81
N ARG A 96 -31.59 0.94 -36.64
CA ARG A 96 -32.69 1.65 -37.32
C ARG A 96 -33.87 1.96 -36.41
N HIS A 97 -34.04 1.16 -35.37
CA HIS A 97 -35.11 1.25 -34.37
C HIS A 97 -34.49 1.45 -32.98
N PRO A 98 -33.93 2.64 -32.69
CA PRO A 98 -33.25 2.89 -31.42
C PRO A 98 -34.16 2.72 -30.20
N GLU A 99 -35.48 2.85 -30.36
CA GLU A 99 -36.51 2.59 -29.36
C GLU A 99 -36.61 1.12 -28.92
N GLU A 100 -36.19 0.17 -29.75
CA GLU A 100 -36.22 -1.26 -29.44
C GLU A 100 -34.99 -1.70 -28.61
N VAL A 101 -33.99 -0.83 -28.47
CA VAL A 101 -32.79 -1.09 -27.68
C VAL A 101 -33.10 -0.88 -26.20
N THR A 102 -33.43 -1.98 -25.51
CA THR A 102 -33.78 -2.01 -24.08
C THR A 102 -32.61 -2.25 -23.14
N ASN A 103 -31.43 -2.58 -23.68
CA ASN A 103 -30.23 -2.84 -22.89
C ASN A 103 -29.80 -1.59 -22.08
N PRO A 104 -29.48 -1.74 -20.78
CA PRO A 104 -28.91 -0.65 -19.99
C PRO A 104 -27.53 -0.27 -20.52
N ILE A 105 -27.46 0.79 -21.34
CA ILE A 105 -26.21 1.24 -21.98
C ILE A 105 -25.20 1.85 -20.99
N SER A 106 -25.61 2.08 -19.75
CA SER A 106 -24.74 2.52 -18.65
C SER A 106 -23.87 1.40 -18.06
N THR A 107 -24.18 0.14 -18.33
CA THR A 107 -23.45 -1.05 -17.83
C THR A 107 -22.73 -1.82 -18.93
N GLY A 108 -22.84 -1.38 -20.19
CA GLY A 108 -22.16 -2.01 -21.31
C GLY A 108 -23.00 -2.04 -22.59
N ALA A 109 -22.35 -2.39 -23.71
CA ALA A 109 -22.98 -2.43 -25.03
C ALA A 109 -23.70 -3.77 -25.35
N GLY A 110 -23.81 -4.71 -24.39
CA GLY A 110 -24.57 -5.95 -24.56
C GLY A 110 -24.13 -6.83 -25.73
N GLN A 111 -22.84 -6.82 -26.09
CA GLN A 111 -22.27 -7.46 -27.29
C GLN A 111 -22.68 -6.83 -28.65
N TYR A 112 -23.41 -5.73 -28.66
CA TYR A 112 -23.76 -5.02 -29.90
C TYR A 112 -22.70 -3.96 -30.24
N ARG A 113 -21.91 -4.23 -31.29
CA ARG A 113 -20.84 -3.32 -31.77
C ARG A 113 -21.38 -1.92 -32.13
N ALA A 114 -22.49 -1.85 -32.87
CA ALA A 114 -23.06 -0.57 -33.31
C ALA A 114 -23.45 0.34 -32.13
N ILE A 115 -24.08 -0.23 -31.09
CA ILE A 115 -24.44 0.49 -29.87
C ILE A 115 -23.18 1.01 -29.17
N GLY A 116 -22.16 0.16 -29.02
CA GLY A 116 -20.88 0.56 -28.43
C GLY A 116 -20.23 1.72 -29.18
N ARG A 117 -20.24 1.69 -30.52
CA ARG A 117 -19.67 2.75 -31.36
C ARG A 117 -20.42 4.07 -31.18
N MET A 118 -21.76 4.05 -31.18
CA MET A 118 -22.57 5.26 -30.95
C MET A 118 -22.29 5.89 -29.58
N ILE A 119 -22.17 5.07 -28.53
CA ILE A 119 -21.82 5.54 -27.18
C ILE A 119 -20.45 6.24 -27.19
N VAL A 120 -19.45 5.64 -27.81
CA VAL A 120 -18.07 6.19 -27.86
C VAL A 120 -18.03 7.49 -28.66
N LEU A 121 -18.67 7.53 -29.83
CA LEU A 121 -18.74 8.73 -30.66
C LEU A 121 -19.42 9.90 -29.94
N SER A 122 -20.46 9.63 -29.14
CA SER A 122 -21.08 10.67 -28.30
C SER A 122 -20.11 11.33 -27.31
N LYS A 123 -19.02 10.63 -26.96
CA LYS A 123 -17.99 11.05 -26.02
C LYS A 123 -16.63 11.35 -26.68
N ALA A 124 -16.55 11.38 -28.01
CA ALA A 124 -15.30 11.55 -28.75
C ALA A 124 -14.45 12.75 -28.27
N GLY A 125 -15.09 13.90 -28.00
CA GLY A 125 -14.40 15.09 -27.51
C GLY A 125 -13.81 14.95 -26.11
N GLU A 126 -14.53 14.28 -25.21
CA GLU A 126 -14.07 13.99 -23.85
C GLU A 126 -12.89 13.02 -23.90
N ILE A 127 -13.02 11.94 -24.67
CA ILE A 127 -11.97 10.93 -24.86
C ILE A 127 -10.69 11.59 -25.37
N ARG A 128 -10.75 12.35 -26.47
CA ARG A 128 -9.58 13.05 -27.03
C ARG A 128 -8.95 13.99 -26.02
N SER A 129 -9.75 14.80 -25.32
CA SER A 129 -9.21 15.75 -24.33
C SER A 129 -8.47 15.05 -23.20
N ARG A 130 -8.96 13.89 -22.75
CA ARG A 130 -8.33 13.10 -21.69
C ARG A 130 -7.09 12.37 -22.19
N LEU A 131 -7.08 11.90 -23.44
CA LEU A 131 -5.90 11.35 -24.09
C LEU A 131 -4.80 12.41 -24.27
N GLN A 132 -5.15 13.62 -24.69
CA GLN A 132 -4.21 14.75 -24.75
C GLN A 132 -3.63 15.06 -23.37
N ALA A 133 -4.46 15.13 -22.33
CA ALA A 133 -3.98 15.39 -20.97
C ALA A 133 -3.00 14.31 -20.47
N ALA A 134 -3.26 13.03 -20.78
CA ALA A 134 -2.35 11.94 -20.46
C ALA A 134 -1.04 12.04 -21.25
N TRP A 135 -1.11 12.39 -22.53
CA TRP A 135 0.07 12.62 -23.38
C TRP A 135 0.92 13.78 -22.85
N ASP A 136 0.31 14.93 -22.55
CA ASP A 136 1.00 16.11 -22.01
C ASP A 136 1.68 15.82 -20.67
N GLN A 137 1.12 14.91 -19.87
CA GLN A 137 1.71 14.49 -18.60
C GLN A 137 3.09 13.84 -18.77
N LEU A 138 3.34 13.16 -19.90
CA LEU A 138 4.63 12.52 -20.19
C LEU A 138 5.78 13.54 -20.32
N PHE A 139 5.46 14.76 -20.76
CA PHE A 139 6.44 15.81 -21.06
C PHE A 139 6.54 16.89 -19.98
N ARG A 140 5.86 16.72 -18.84
CA ARG A 140 5.97 17.64 -17.71
C ARG A 140 7.36 17.58 -17.10
N VAL A 141 7.84 18.71 -16.59
CA VAL A 141 9.16 18.82 -15.95
C VAL A 141 9.27 17.88 -14.75
N GLU A 142 8.20 17.74 -13.96
CA GLU A 142 8.15 16.83 -12.82
C GLU A 142 8.23 15.37 -13.25
N THR A 143 7.58 15.02 -14.36
CA THR A 143 7.62 13.67 -14.95
C THR A 143 9.02 13.33 -15.43
N ILE A 144 9.64 14.24 -16.20
CA ILE A 144 11.02 14.08 -16.70
C ILE A 144 12.00 13.93 -15.53
N SER A 145 11.86 14.77 -14.50
CA SER A 145 12.69 14.68 -13.29
C SER A 145 12.52 13.34 -12.59
N ALA A 146 11.27 12.90 -12.36
CA ALA A 146 11.00 11.63 -11.71
C ALA A 146 11.59 10.45 -12.51
N MET A 147 11.41 10.43 -13.83
CA MET A 147 11.92 9.38 -14.70
C MET A 147 13.46 9.36 -14.75
N SER A 148 14.12 10.53 -14.75
CA SER A 148 15.59 10.62 -14.74
C SER A 148 16.23 10.04 -13.47
N THR A 149 15.50 10.07 -12.35
CA THR A 149 15.97 9.56 -11.05
C THR A 149 15.55 8.11 -10.77
N ALA A 150 14.57 7.59 -11.52
CA ALA A 150 14.01 6.26 -11.29
C ALA A 150 15.02 5.16 -11.67
N GLN A 151 15.45 4.36 -10.68
CA GLN A 151 16.34 3.23 -10.90
C GLN A 151 15.54 1.93 -11.07
N VAL A 152 15.01 1.71 -12.28
CA VAL A 152 14.30 0.47 -12.62
C VAL A 152 15.23 -0.51 -13.34
N PRO A 153 15.49 -1.71 -12.78
CA PRO A 153 16.33 -2.70 -13.46
C PRO A 153 15.78 -3.07 -14.85
N GLY A 154 16.58 -2.82 -15.89
CA GLY A 154 16.26 -3.14 -17.27
C GLY A 154 15.77 -1.96 -18.12
N ILE A 155 15.29 -0.87 -17.52
CA ILE A 155 14.72 0.26 -18.28
C ILE A 155 15.77 1.05 -19.08
N GLY A 156 17.04 0.98 -18.68
CA GLY A 156 18.11 1.79 -19.26
C GLY A 156 18.17 3.20 -18.68
N GLN A 157 18.91 4.10 -19.34
CA GLN A 157 18.88 5.53 -19.01
C GLN A 157 17.69 6.18 -19.69
N PHE A 158 16.95 7.00 -18.95
CA PHE A 158 15.83 7.76 -19.49
C PHE A 158 16.34 8.88 -20.40
N ASP A 159 15.81 8.96 -21.63
CA ASP A 159 16.05 10.04 -22.58
C ASP A 159 14.74 10.83 -22.81
N PRO A 160 14.65 12.12 -22.39
CA PRO A 160 13.45 12.93 -22.60
C PRO A 160 13.18 13.28 -24.08
N HIS A 161 14.15 13.08 -24.98
CA HIS A 161 13.99 13.32 -26.41
C HIS A 161 13.47 12.08 -27.16
N GLN A 162 13.46 10.91 -26.54
CA GLN A 162 12.89 9.71 -27.15
C GLN A 162 11.36 9.81 -27.17
N PRO A 163 10.70 9.66 -28.33
CA PRO A 163 9.26 9.76 -28.43
C PRO A 163 8.56 8.59 -27.69
N PRO A 164 7.43 8.84 -27.00
CA PRO A 164 6.70 7.79 -26.29
C PRO A 164 6.10 6.73 -27.22
N LEU A 165 6.16 5.47 -26.78
CA LEU A 165 5.50 4.33 -27.43
C LEU A 165 4.04 4.21 -26.97
N VAL A 166 3.11 4.00 -27.91
CA VAL A 166 1.68 3.83 -27.61
C VAL A 166 1.26 2.39 -27.86
N LEU A 167 0.73 1.74 -26.82
CA LEU A 167 0.25 0.36 -26.88
C LEU A 167 -1.27 0.35 -26.65
N VAL A 168 -2.03 0.14 -27.73
CA VAL A 168 -3.50 0.05 -27.65
C VAL A 168 -3.87 -1.41 -27.50
N VAL A 169 -4.57 -1.76 -26.41
CA VAL A 169 -5.02 -3.13 -26.13
C VAL A 169 -6.54 -3.18 -26.17
N SER A 170 -7.10 -4.04 -27.01
CA SER A 170 -8.55 -4.25 -27.11
C SER A 170 -8.88 -5.70 -27.51
N SER A 171 -10.16 -5.98 -27.75
CA SER A 171 -10.66 -7.27 -28.25
C SER A 171 -11.29 -7.09 -29.62
N MET A 172 -11.17 -8.12 -30.47
CA MET A 172 -11.88 -8.18 -31.75
C MET A 172 -13.37 -8.47 -31.61
N ALA A 173 -13.77 -9.10 -30.50
CA ALA A 173 -15.06 -9.77 -30.42
C ALA A 173 -16.07 -9.10 -29.47
N GLY A 174 -15.61 -8.23 -28.57
CA GLY A 174 -16.49 -7.53 -27.63
C GLY A 174 -17.43 -6.54 -28.31
N GLY A 175 -18.56 -6.21 -27.69
CA GLY A 175 -19.44 -5.16 -28.21
C GLY A 175 -18.83 -3.76 -28.06
N ALA A 176 -18.35 -3.43 -26.86
CA ALA A 176 -17.76 -2.13 -26.53
C ALA A 176 -16.30 -2.00 -27.01
N GLY A 177 -15.40 -2.87 -26.53
CA GLY A 177 -13.97 -2.76 -26.85
C GLY A 177 -13.68 -2.84 -28.35
N ALA A 178 -14.34 -3.76 -29.07
CA ALA A 178 -14.12 -3.89 -30.50
C ALA A 178 -14.62 -2.66 -31.27
N SER A 179 -15.76 -2.09 -30.88
CA SER A 179 -16.37 -0.95 -31.58
C SER A 179 -15.56 0.33 -31.44
N MET A 180 -14.92 0.53 -30.29
CA MET A 180 -14.18 1.77 -30.02
C MET A 180 -12.71 1.74 -30.44
N ALA A 181 -12.10 0.55 -30.59
CA ALA A 181 -10.65 0.44 -30.75
C ALA A 181 -10.10 1.32 -31.89
N LEU A 182 -10.73 1.29 -33.06
CA LEU A 182 -10.28 2.04 -34.24
C LEU A 182 -10.61 3.53 -34.14
N ASP A 183 -11.78 3.88 -33.59
CA ASP A 183 -12.14 5.28 -33.32
C ASP A 183 -11.17 5.91 -32.30
N VAL A 184 -10.74 5.16 -31.27
CA VAL A 184 -9.72 5.61 -30.30
C VAL A 184 -8.36 5.78 -30.97
N CYS A 185 -7.91 4.84 -31.81
CA CYS A 185 -6.69 5.01 -32.59
C CYS A 185 -6.74 6.26 -33.47
N ARG A 186 -7.89 6.53 -34.10
CA ARG A 186 -8.10 7.76 -34.89
C ARG A 186 -8.09 9.01 -34.02
N LEU A 187 -8.70 8.99 -32.83
CA LEU A 187 -8.64 10.12 -31.90
C LEU A 187 -7.21 10.38 -31.39
N LEU A 188 -6.40 9.32 -31.22
CA LEU A 188 -4.99 9.43 -30.87
C LEU A 188 -4.18 10.14 -31.98
N THR A 189 -4.53 9.99 -33.26
CA THR A 189 -3.85 10.76 -34.33
C THR A 189 -4.16 12.27 -34.29
N LEU A 190 -5.16 12.68 -33.51
CA LEU A 190 -5.49 14.09 -33.27
C LEU A 190 -4.83 14.65 -32.00
N VAL A 191 -4.06 13.83 -31.26
CA VAL A 191 -3.27 14.26 -30.11
C VAL A 191 -2.00 14.94 -30.60
N SER A 192 -1.75 16.16 -30.13
CA SER A 192 -0.62 16.97 -30.60
C SER A 192 0.72 16.34 -30.18
N GLY A 193 1.60 16.11 -31.16
CA GLY A 193 2.94 15.55 -30.95
C GLY A 193 3.01 14.02 -30.86
N LEU A 194 1.88 13.32 -30.97
CA LEU A 194 1.85 11.86 -31.05
C LEU A 194 2.24 11.40 -32.47
N ASP A 195 3.14 10.42 -32.57
CA ASP A 195 3.49 9.76 -33.84
C ASP A 195 2.78 8.40 -33.96
N PRO A 196 1.77 8.25 -34.84
CA PRO A 196 1.06 6.99 -35.04
C PRO A 196 1.94 5.81 -35.50
N ARG A 197 3.15 6.09 -36.01
CA ARG A 197 4.13 5.05 -36.37
C ARG A 197 4.73 4.34 -35.15
N LEU A 198 4.57 4.93 -33.96
CA LEU A 198 4.96 4.35 -32.68
C LEU A 198 3.76 3.75 -31.93
N MET A 199 2.67 3.47 -32.66
CA MET A 199 1.45 2.88 -32.10
C MET A 199 1.30 1.41 -32.52
N GLY A 200 1.30 0.51 -31.54
CA GLY A 200 1.00 -0.92 -31.72
C GLY A 200 -0.41 -1.26 -31.21
N LEU A 201 -1.21 -1.94 -32.03
CA LEU A 201 -2.58 -2.34 -31.72
C LEU A 201 -2.64 -3.85 -31.41
N PHE A 202 -2.85 -4.21 -30.15
CA PHE A 202 -2.96 -5.59 -29.66
C PHE A 202 -4.43 -5.96 -29.53
N LEU A 203 -4.85 -6.97 -30.29
CA LEU A 203 -6.25 -7.34 -30.40
C LEU A 203 -6.45 -8.80 -30.03
N VAL A 204 -7.20 -9.03 -28.95
CA VAL A 204 -7.52 -10.39 -28.54
C VAL A 204 -8.59 -10.98 -29.46
N THR A 205 -8.29 -12.14 -30.06
CA THR A 205 -9.09 -12.76 -31.13
C THR A 205 -10.30 -13.53 -30.59
N PRO A 206 -11.35 -13.79 -31.39
CA PRO A 206 -12.60 -14.40 -30.92
C PRO A 206 -12.47 -15.81 -30.33
N ASP A 207 -11.47 -16.59 -30.73
CA ASP A 207 -11.27 -17.97 -30.29
C ASP A 207 -11.02 -18.08 -28.78
N ILE A 208 -10.50 -17.04 -28.13
CA ILE A 208 -10.31 -17.07 -26.67
C ILE A 208 -11.64 -17.25 -25.92
N PHE A 209 -12.75 -16.85 -26.54
CA PHE A 209 -14.08 -16.94 -25.93
C PHE A 209 -14.72 -18.29 -26.18
N ASP A 210 -14.13 -19.21 -26.96
CA ASP A 210 -14.75 -20.50 -27.30
C ASP A 210 -15.02 -21.40 -26.08
N SER A 211 -14.40 -21.11 -24.92
CA SER A 211 -14.70 -21.80 -23.65
C SER A 211 -15.96 -21.28 -22.95
N LEU A 212 -16.54 -20.15 -23.39
CA LEU A 212 -17.74 -19.56 -22.79
C LEU A 212 -19.02 -20.27 -23.27
N PRO A 213 -20.11 -20.25 -22.48
CA PRO A 213 -21.43 -20.73 -22.90
C PRO A 213 -21.90 -20.07 -24.21
N GLU A 214 -22.69 -20.77 -25.01
CA GLU A 214 -23.17 -20.27 -26.30
C GLU A 214 -23.95 -18.95 -26.21
N SER A 215 -24.75 -18.77 -25.15
CA SER A 215 -25.46 -17.53 -24.85
C SER A 215 -24.54 -16.32 -24.65
N ALA A 216 -23.30 -16.55 -24.24
CA ALA A 216 -22.29 -15.50 -24.08
C ALA A 216 -21.44 -15.29 -25.35
N ARG A 217 -21.65 -16.09 -26.41
CA ARG A 217 -20.85 -16.06 -27.66
C ARG A 217 -21.63 -15.59 -28.88
N THR A 218 -22.93 -15.30 -28.76
CA THR A 218 -23.79 -14.98 -29.91
C THR A 218 -23.25 -13.83 -30.77
N GLY A 219 -22.72 -12.76 -30.16
CA GLY A 219 -22.15 -11.62 -30.89
C GLY A 219 -20.66 -11.74 -31.26
N VAL A 220 -19.92 -12.66 -30.63
CA VAL A 220 -18.44 -12.71 -30.65
C VAL A 220 -17.88 -12.84 -32.07
N ARG A 221 -18.38 -13.80 -32.86
CA ARG A 221 -17.87 -14.08 -34.21
C ARG A 221 -18.29 -13.00 -35.21
N ALA A 222 -19.54 -12.55 -35.13
CA ALA A 222 -20.06 -11.49 -36.01
C ALA A 222 -19.31 -10.16 -35.81
N ASN A 223 -19.08 -9.77 -34.55
CA ASN A 223 -18.30 -8.57 -34.21
C ASN A 223 -16.87 -8.64 -34.74
N SER A 224 -16.23 -9.80 -34.62
CA SER A 224 -14.86 -10.00 -35.10
C SER A 224 -14.75 -9.92 -36.61
N LEU A 225 -15.74 -10.47 -37.33
CA LEU A 225 -15.80 -10.38 -38.79
C LEU A 225 -15.98 -8.93 -39.25
N ALA A 226 -16.87 -8.16 -38.60
CA ALA A 226 -17.03 -6.74 -38.89
C ALA A 226 -15.74 -5.95 -38.63
N MET A 227 -15.09 -6.20 -37.48
CA MET A 227 -13.85 -5.53 -37.12
C MET A 227 -12.70 -5.83 -38.09
N LEU A 228 -12.64 -7.04 -38.66
CA LEU A 228 -11.62 -7.41 -39.64
C LEU A 228 -11.63 -6.45 -40.85
N GLY A 229 -12.81 -6.20 -41.41
CA GLY A 229 -12.96 -5.27 -42.54
C GLY A 229 -12.55 -3.84 -42.18
N GLU A 230 -12.94 -3.38 -40.98
CA GLU A 230 -12.61 -2.03 -40.50
C GLU A 230 -11.10 -1.87 -40.21
N ILE A 231 -10.42 -2.91 -39.69
CA ILE A 231 -8.96 -2.90 -39.49
C ILE A 231 -8.26 -2.79 -40.85
N VAL A 232 -8.67 -3.57 -41.84
CA VAL A 232 -8.10 -3.52 -43.18
C VAL A 232 -8.29 -2.14 -43.79
N ALA A 233 -9.49 -1.56 -43.68
CA ALA A 233 -9.76 -0.20 -44.17
C ALA A 233 -8.96 0.88 -43.41
N SER A 234 -8.70 0.68 -42.12
CA SER A 234 -7.85 1.58 -41.31
C SER A 234 -6.39 1.49 -41.72
N GLN A 235 -5.87 0.28 -41.92
CA GLN A 235 -4.47 0.05 -42.31
C GLN A 235 -4.17 0.44 -43.76
N SER A 236 -5.15 0.40 -44.65
CA SER A 236 -5.00 0.92 -46.01
C SER A 236 -5.24 2.43 -46.13
N GLY A 237 -5.66 3.08 -45.04
CA GLY A 237 -6.07 4.48 -45.05
C GLY A 237 -7.44 4.76 -45.70
N ALA A 238 -8.12 3.73 -46.24
CA ALA A 238 -9.43 3.89 -46.88
C ALA A 238 -10.54 4.34 -45.91
N ALA A 239 -10.41 4.03 -44.62
CA ALA A 239 -11.36 4.50 -43.60
C ALA A 239 -11.25 6.02 -43.32
N ARG A 240 -10.14 6.67 -43.70
CA ARG A 240 -9.80 8.04 -43.26
C ARG A 240 -10.89 9.05 -43.60
N GLU A 241 -11.41 9.05 -44.82
CA GLU A 241 -12.41 10.03 -45.25
C GLU A 241 -13.66 9.96 -44.38
N HIS A 242 -14.17 8.75 -44.15
CA HIS A 242 -15.33 8.50 -43.30
C HIS A 242 -15.05 8.90 -41.85
N ASP A 243 -13.93 8.44 -41.29
CA ASP A 243 -13.52 8.70 -39.90
C ASP A 243 -13.36 10.20 -39.61
N VAL A 244 -12.68 10.93 -40.50
CA VAL A 244 -12.45 12.37 -40.34
C VAL A 244 -13.76 13.13 -40.43
N ARG A 245 -14.64 12.75 -41.36
CA ARG A 245 -15.92 13.41 -41.56
C ARG A 245 -16.84 13.25 -40.34
N ILE A 246 -16.95 12.03 -39.79
CA ILE A 246 -17.77 11.80 -38.60
C ILE A 246 -17.17 12.55 -37.39
N LEU A 247 -15.86 12.47 -37.14
CA LEU A 247 -15.22 13.15 -36.01
C LEU A 247 -15.31 14.68 -36.11
N ARG A 248 -15.16 15.24 -37.33
CA ARG A 248 -15.31 16.69 -37.58
C ARG A 248 -16.73 17.17 -37.28
N ALA A 249 -17.74 16.42 -37.70
CA ALA A 249 -19.14 16.69 -37.35
C ALA A 249 -19.41 16.61 -35.84
N LEU A 250 -18.62 15.82 -35.12
CA LEU A 250 -18.60 15.72 -33.66
C LEU A 250 -17.67 16.75 -32.98
N GLY A 251 -17.26 17.78 -33.73
CA GLY A 251 -16.48 18.91 -33.22
C GLY A 251 -14.98 18.64 -33.06
N GLN A 252 -14.46 17.53 -33.58
CA GLN A 252 -13.02 17.24 -33.57
C GLN A 252 -12.33 17.88 -34.78
N GLN A 253 -12.07 19.18 -34.70
CA GLN A 253 -11.52 19.98 -35.81
C GLN A 253 -9.98 20.11 -35.79
N HIS A 254 -9.28 19.26 -35.04
CA HIS A 254 -7.83 19.38 -34.79
C HIS A 254 -6.97 18.80 -35.94
N GLY A 255 -7.37 19.07 -37.18
CA GLY A 255 -6.80 18.46 -38.38
C GLY A 255 -7.44 17.13 -38.76
N GLU A 256 -6.81 16.45 -39.72
CA GLU A 256 -7.29 15.17 -40.29
C GLU A 256 -6.51 13.96 -39.75
N GLY A 257 -5.48 14.22 -38.91
CA GLY A 257 -4.52 13.22 -38.45
C GLY A 257 -3.77 12.52 -39.58
N GLU A 258 -2.98 11.51 -39.23
CA GLU A 258 -2.31 10.64 -40.20
C GLU A 258 -3.32 9.77 -40.96
N PRO A 259 -3.06 9.43 -42.25
CA PRO A 259 -3.95 8.54 -43.01
C PRO A 259 -4.17 7.19 -42.33
N ILE A 260 -3.08 6.56 -41.89
CA ILE A 260 -3.07 5.27 -41.20
C ILE A 260 -2.94 5.53 -39.69
N PRO A 261 -3.90 5.10 -38.85
CA PRO A 261 -3.96 5.50 -37.45
C PRO A 261 -3.05 4.71 -36.50
N PHE A 262 -2.41 3.62 -36.96
CA PHE A 262 -1.49 2.80 -36.17
C PHE A 262 -0.51 2.05 -37.07
N ALA A 263 0.69 1.77 -36.57
CA ALA A 263 1.74 1.13 -37.35
C ALA A 263 1.48 -0.36 -37.61
N ARG A 264 1.05 -1.11 -36.58
CA ARG A 264 0.94 -2.57 -36.66
C ARG A 264 -0.17 -3.15 -35.80
N VAL A 265 -0.74 -4.25 -36.29
CA VAL A 265 -1.73 -5.06 -35.56
C VAL A 265 -1.11 -6.36 -35.09
N PHE A 266 -1.34 -6.71 -33.82
CA PHE A 266 -0.90 -7.94 -33.18
C PHE A 266 -2.14 -8.71 -32.71
N PRO A 267 -2.65 -9.67 -33.51
CA PRO A 267 -3.71 -10.57 -33.07
C PRO A 267 -3.19 -11.50 -31.97
N VAL A 268 -3.92 -11.61 -30.86
CA VAL A 268 -3.55 -12.42 -29.70
C VAL A 268 -4.65 -13.47 -29.45
N GLY A 269 -4.36 -14.71 -29.80
CA GLY A 269 -5.32 -15.81 -29.65
C GLY A 269 -4.94 -16.84 -28.59
N ARG A 270 -5.79 -17.84 -28.43
CA ARG A 270 -5.55 -18.94 -27.48
C ARG A 270 -4.58 -19.98 -28.04
N TYR A 271 -4.27 -19.90 -29.34
CA TYR A 271 -3.41 -20.81 -30.04
C TYR A 271 -2.10 -20.13 -30.43
N VAL A 272 -0.98 -20.81 -30.20
CA VAL A 272 0.37 -20.34 -30.49
C VAL A 272 1.01 -21.21 -31.57
N GLY A 273 1.61 -20.56 -32.56
CA GLY A 273 2.36 -21.21 -33.64
C GLY A 273 1.48 -21.98 -34.62
N ALA A 274 2.13 -22.54 -35.65
CA ALA A 274 1.46 -23.33 -36.68
C ALA A 274 0.82 -24.62 -36.12
N ASP A 275 1.42 -25.19 -35.07
CA ASP A 275 0.93 -26.41 -34.40
C ASP A 275 -0.30 -26.18 -33.52
N ARG A 276 -0.78 -24.92 -33.41
CA ARG A 276 -1.94 -24.53 -32.60
C ARG A 276 -1.84 -25.03 -31.16
N THR A 277 -0.69 -24.82 -30.54
CA THR A 277 -0.50 -25.14 -29.12
C THR A 277 -1.34 -24.20 -28.26
N LEU A 278 -2.03 -24.72 -27.23
CA LEU A 278 -2.83 -23.91 -26.32
C LEU A 278 -1.94 -22.97 -25.50
N PHE A 279 -2.31 -21.68 -25.44
CA PHE A 279 -1.68 -20.69 -24.59
C PHE A 279 -2.16 -20.85 -23.15
N GLY A 280 -1.26 -21.28 -22.26
CA GLY A 280 -1.63 -21.58 -20.87
C GLY A 280 -2.67 -22.71 -20.80
N ASP A 281 -3.83 -22.43 -20.21
CA ASP A 281 -4.99 -23.34 -20.20
C ASP A 281 -6.01 -23.03 -21.32
N GLY A 282 -5.71 -22.07 -22.20
CA GLY A 282 -6.60 -21.62 -23.26
C GLY A 282 -7.75 -20.72 -22.81
N SER A 283 -7.83 -20.37 -21.53
CA SER A 283 -8.85 -19.45 -21.00
C SER A 283 -8.57 -17.99 -21.38
N PRO A 284 -9.62 -17.13 -21.46
CA PRO A 284 -9.45 -15.69 -21.58
C PRO A 284 -8.47 -15.11 -20.55
N PHE A 285 -8.57 -15.54 -19.30
CA PHE A 285 -7.70 -15.08 -18.21
C PHE A 285 -6.23 -15.41 -18.44
N ALA A 286 -5.92 -16.62 -18.92
CA ALA A 286 -4.54 -16.98 -19.25
C ALA A 286 -3.98 -16.10 -20.37
N VAL A 287 -4.76 -15.86 -21.42
CA VAL A 287 -4.35 -15.00 -22.55
C VAL A 287 -4.16 -13.55 -22.11
N TYR A 288 -5.11 -12.97 -21.37
CA TYR A 288 -4.99 -11.59 -20.85
C TYR A 288 -3.77 -11.45 -19.94
N ARG A 289 -3.57 -12.40 -19.02
CA ARG A 289 -2.41 -12.41 -18.12
C ARG A 289 -1.10 -12.57 -18.88
N GLY A 290 -1.08 -13.42 -19.91
CA GLY A 290 0.06 -13.62 -20.80
C GLY A 290 0.45 -12.35 -21.53
N LEU A 291 -0.52 -11.71 -22.20
CA LEU A 291 -0.35 -10.45 -22.90
C LEU A 291 0.12 -9.35 -21.94
N ALA A 292 -0.56 -9.18 -20.80
CA ALA A 292 -0.19 -8.19 -19.80
C ALA A 292 1.24 -8.40 -19.26
N ARG A 293 1.66 -9.65 -19.05
CA ARG A 293 3.03 -9.97 -18.64
C ARG A 293 4.05 -9.63 -19.72
N GLY A 294 3.72 -9.88 -20.99
CA GLY A 294 4.57 -9.51 -22.11
C GLY A 294 4.73 -8.00 -22.24
N LEU A 295 3.62 -7.27 -22.33
CA LEU A 295 3.63 -5.81 -22.42
C LEU A 295 4.31 -5.16 -21.21
N ALA A 296 4.09 -5.67 -20.00
CA ALA A 296 4.81 -5.19 -18.83
C ALA A 296 6.32 -5.51 -18.91
N GLY A 297 6.69 -6.67 -19.46
CA GLY A 297 8.09 -7.00 -19.75
C GLY A 297 8.73 -6.05 -20.75
N LEU A 298 7.99 -5.64 -21.78
CA LEU A 298 8.38 -4.64 -22.78
C LEU A 298 8.62 -3.28 -22.10
N MET A 299 7.63 -2.78 -21.35
CA MET A 299 7.71 -1.50 -20.62
C MET A 299 8.88 -1.43 -19.63
N MET A 300 9.26 -2.56 -19.04
CA MET A 300 10.32 -2.66 -18.04
C MET A 300 11.73 -2.86 -18.63
N SER A 301 11.85 -2.92 -19.96
CA SER A 301 13.10 -3.19 -20.66
C SER A 301 13.30 -2.20 -21.80
N GLY A 302 14.22 -1.24 -21.62
CA GLY A 302 14.54 -0.24 -22.65
C GLY A 302 15.02 -0.91 -23.93
N THR A 303 15.93 -1.88 -23.82
CA THR A 303 16.41 -2.67 -24.97
C THR A 303 15.29 -3.41 -25.70
N ALA A 304 14.31 -3.96 -24.98
CA ALA A 304 13.18 -4.65 -25.63
C ALA A 304 12.25 -3.65 -26.31
N SER A 305 12.02 -2.48 -25.70
CA SER A 305 11.23 -1.40 -26.27
C SER A 305 11.87 -0.84 -27.55
N ASP A 306 13.19 -0.61 -27.54
CA ASP A 306 13.95 -0.16 -28.72
C ASP A 306 13.91 -1.19 -29.85
N GLN A 307 14.03 -2.48 -29.52
CA GLN A 307 13.89 -3.57 -30.48
C GLN A 307 12.47 -3.63 -31.06
N PHE A 308 11.45 -3.51 -30.23
CA PHE A 308 10.06 -3.50 -30.67
C PHE A 308 9.79 -2.34 -31.64
N VAL A 309 10.27 -1.13 -31.33
CA VAL A 309 10.15 0.02 -32.25
C VAL A 309 10.89 -0.25 -33.56
N SER A 310 12.14 -0.72 -33.48
CA SER A 310 13.01 -0.88 -34.66
C SER A 310 12.56 -2.02 -35.58
N TYR A 311 12.19 -3.16 -35.01
CA TYR A 311 11.93 -4.39 -35.76
C TYR A 311 10.44 -4.71 -35.88
N ASP A 312 9.67 -4.57 -34.80
CA ASP A 312 8.24 -4.91 -34.83
C ASP A 312 7.40 -3.77 -35.42
N LEU A 313 7.74 -2.50 -35.21
CA LEU A 313 7.02 -1.39 -35.84
C LEU A 313 7.69 -0.92 -37.13
N GLY A 314 9.03 -0.88 -37.17
CA GLY A 314 9.80 -0.38 -38.32
C GLY A 314 9.85 -1.32 -39.53
N ASN A 315 9.90 -2.65 -39.35
CA ASN A 315 9.99 -3.59 -40.47
C ASN A 315 8.60 -4.03 -40.95
N THR A 316 8.07 -3.34 -41.95
CA THR A 316 6.77 -3.63 -42.57
C THR A 316 6.85 -4.68 -43.70
N ALA A 317 7.88 -5.52 -43.72
CA ALA A 317 7.99 -6.62 -44.67
C ALA A 317 6.84 -7.62 -44.45
N SER A 318 5.75 -7.41 -45.17
CA SER A 318 4.57 -8.27 -45.20
C SER A 318 4.38 -8.75 -46.64
N PRO A 319 3.87 -9.98 -46.83
CA PRO A 319 3.54 -10.46 -48.17
C PRO A 319 2.49 -9.54 -48.82
N ALA A 320 2.57 -9.41 -50.15
CA ALA A 320 1.52 -8.74 -50.92
C ALA A 320 0.19 -9.46 -50.64
N GLY A 321 -0.80 -8.74 -50.13
CA GLY A 321 -2.08 -9.37 -49.83
C GLY A 321 -2.86 -9.72 -51.11
N ASP A 322 -3.83 -10.60 -50.94
CA ASP A 322 -4.63 -11.14 -52.03
C ASP A 322 -5.97 -10.39 -52.15
N ARG A 323 -6.15 -9.68 -53.28
CA ARG A 323 -7.38 -8.95 -53.59
C ARG A 323 -8.57 -9.87 -53.92
N ASP A 324 -8.34 -11.16 -54.16
CA ASP A 324 -9.43 -12.12 -54.28
C ASP A 324 -10.07 -12.44 -52.93
N LEU A 325 -9.35 -12.19 -51.83
CA LEU A 325 -9.78 -12.49 -50.47
C LEU A 325 -10.21 -11.25 -49.68
N LEU A 326 -9.49 -10.12 -49.77
CA LEU A 326 -9.80 -8.93 -48.99
C LEU A 326 -9.41 -7.59 -49.62
N GLY A 327 -10.11 -6.55 -49.14
CA GLY A 327 -9.85 -5.12 -49.30
C GLY A 327 -9.96 -4.57 -50.73
N TRP A 328 -11.02 -5.02 -51.38
CA TRP A 328 -11.68 -4.32 -52.49
C TRP A 328 -11.89 -2.83 -52.18
N GLY A 329 -11.64 -1.97 -53.17
CA GLY A 329 -11.83 -0.51 -53.04
C GLY A 329 -10.59 0.27 -52.60
N ASN A 330 -9.49 -0.39 -52.22
CA ASN A 330 -8.23 0.30 -51.91
C ASN A 330 -7.51 0.76 -53.19
N SER A 331 -7.14 2.05 -53.24
CA SER A 331 -6.42 2.66 -54.38
C SER A 331 -5.00 2.10 -54.54
N VAL A 332 -4.31 1.83 -53.42
CA VAL A 332 -3.01 1.15 -53.35
C VAL A 332 -3.16 -0.02 -52.38
N TRP A 333 -2.70 -1.21 -52.79
CA TRP A 333 -2.67 -2.37 -51.90
C TRP A 333 -1.27 -2.54 -51.35
N ASP A 334 -0.97 -1.81 -50.27
CA ASP A 334 0.25 -2.00 -49.51
C ASP A 334 0.11 -3.25 -48.61
N PRO A 335 1.21 -3.95 -48.26
CA PRO A 335 1.15 -5.10 -47.37
C PRO A 335 0.48 -4.76 -46.04
N LEU A 336 -0.43 -5.60 -45.54
CA LEU A 336 -1.00 -5.40 -44.22
C LEU A 336 0.08 -5.62 -43.14
N PRO A 337 0.46 -4.60 -42.36
CA PRO A 337 1.47 -4.75 -41.31
C PRO A 337 0.81 -5.44 -40.12
N TRP A 338 0.79 -6.77 -40.16
CA TRP A 338 0.36 -7.62 -39.06
C TRP A 338 1.61 -8.29 -38.49
N GLY A 339 1.61 -8.49 -37.18
CA GLY A 339 2.74 -9.05 -36.45
C GLY A 339 2.28 -10.14 -35.49
N THR A 340 3.23 -10.95 -35.07
CA THR A 340 3.07 -11.81 -33.91
C THR A 340 3.82 -11.19 -32.74
N TYR A 341 3.31 -11.39 -31.53
CA TYR A 341 3.98 -10.92 -30.32
C TYR A 341 4.25 -12.10 -29.40
N GLY A 342 5.53 -12.33 -29.12
CA GLY A 342 5.99 -13.40 -28.24
C GLY A 342 6.74 -12.83 -27.04
N PHE A 343 6.46 -13.34 -25.85
CA PHE A 343 7.21 -13.02 -24.66
C PHE A 343 7.61 -14.29 -23.93
N SER A 344 8.89 -14.35 -23.54
CA SER A 344 9.39 -15.37 -22.63
C SER A 344 10.24 -14.70 -21.55
N SER A 345 10.20 -15.27 -20.35
CA SER A 345 11.07 -14.82 -19.26
C SER A 345 11.65 -16.03 -18.55
N LEU A 346 12.97 -16.07 -18.42
CA LEU A 346 13.66 -17.05 -17.61
C LEU A 346 13.92 -16.45 -16.22
N ARG A 347 13.56 -17.19 -15.17
CA ARG A 347 13.87 -16.82 -13.78
C ARG A 347 14.61 -17.97 -13.12
N MET A 348 15.71 -17.67 -12.42
CA MET A 348 16.49 -18.66 -11.66
C MET A 348 15.81 -19.08 -10.34
N GLY A 349 14.56 -18.70 -10.08
CA GLY A 349 13.83 -19.04 -8.85
C GLY A 349 14.27 -18.31 -7.56
N ARG A 350 15.41 -17.60 -7.58
CA ARG A 350 15.93 -16.84 -6.42
C ARG A 350 14.91 -15.89 -5.80
N ASP A 351 14.08 -15.27 -6.63
CA ASP A 351 13.05 -14.34 -6.17
C ASP A 351 11.99 -15.02 -5.32
N ARG A 352 11.55 -16.22 -5.73
CA ARG A 352 10.60 -17.05 -4.98
C ARG A 352 11.24 -17.60 -3.71
N TYR A 353 12.52 -17.93 -3.74
CA TYR A 353 13.24 -18.37 -2.55
C TYR A 353 13.34 -17.24 -1.52
N ALA A 354 13.64 -16.02 -1.94
CA ALA A 354 13.69 -14.85 -1.05
C ALA A 354 12.32 -14.58 -0.41
N GLU A 355 11.24 -14.65 -1.19
CA GLU A 355 9.87 -14.50 -0.67
C GLU A 355 9.50 -15.62 0.30
N TYR A 356 9.77 -16.87 -0.06
CA TYR A 356 9.57 -18.03 0.82
C TYR A 356 10.36 -17.87 2.14
N ALA A 357 11.61 -17.44 2.07
CA ALA A 357 12.44 -17.20 3.24
C ALA A 357 11.85 -16.08 4.13
N ALA A 358 11.41 -14.97 3.54
CA ALA A 358 10.77 -13.87 4.26
C ALA A 358 9.46 -14.32 4.95
N GLN A 359 8.59 -15.04 4.23
CA GLN A 359 7.36 -15.59 4.79
C GLN A 359 7.64 -16.60 5.92
N ARG A 360 8.64 -17.46 5.75
CA ARG A 360 9.05 -18.43 6.76
C ARG A 360 9.61 -17.75 8.00
N LEU A 361 10.43 -16.71 7.85
CA LEU A 361 10.92 -15.90 8.97
C LEU A 361 9.78 -15.20 9.70
N ALA A 362 8.88 -14.54 8.96
CA ALA A 362 7.73 -13.86 9.54
C ALA A 362 6.81 -14.83 10.32
N ARG A 363 6.56 -16.01 9.75
CA ARG A 363 5.83 -17.08 10.44
C ARG A 363 6.55 -17.55 11.68
N SER A 364 7.87 -17.76 11.62
CA SER A 364 8.67 -18.16 12.79
C SER A 364 8.59 -17.13 13.91
N CYS A 365 8.58 -15.82 13.59
CA CYS A 365 8.36 -14.77 14.59
C CYS A 365 6.95 -14.83 15.18
N ALA A 366 5.92 -15.00 14.35
CA ALA A 366 4.54 -15.10 14.83
C ALA A 366 4.33 -16.33 15.72
N ASP A 367 4.86 -17.49 15.32
CA ASP A 367 4.82 -18.72 16.10
C ASP A 367 5.54 -18.52 17.45
N LYS A 368 6.72 -17.86 17.46
CA LYS A 368 7.44 -17.52 18.70
C LYS A 368 6.64 -16.59 19.62
N LEU A 369 5.95 -15.60 19.07
CA LEU A 369 5.12 -14.68 19.87
C LEU A 369 3.91 -15.38 20.50
N VAL A 370 3.35 -16.40 19.86
CA VAL A 370 2.12 -17.08 20.30
C VAL A 370 2.42 -18.27 21.21
N SER A 371 3.43 -19.07 20.89
CA SER A 371 3.73 -20.34 21.56
C SER A 371 5.18 -20.44 22.05
N GLY A 372 5.88 -19.32 22.17
CA GLY A 372 7.29 -19.29 22.57
C GLY A 372 7.59 -19.89 23.94
N HIS A 373 6.60 -19.95 24.83
CA HIS A 373 6.68 -20.56 26.16
C HIS A 373 6.48 -22.08 26.14
N MET A 374 6.02 -22.65 25.03
CA MET A 374 5.79 -24.09 24.90
C MET A 374 7.12 -24.83 24.69
N GLN A 375 7.38 -25.84 25.52
CA GLN A 375 8.57 -26.68 25.39
C GLN A 375 8.24 -27.96 24.60
N PRO A 376 8.91 -28.21 23.46
CA PRO A 376 8.71 -29.44 22.70
C PRO A 376 9.00 -30.69 23.56
N GLY A 377 8.04 -31.61 23.60
CA GLY A 377 8.16 -32.87 24.36
C GLY A 377 7.63 -32.83 25.79
N ASN A 378 7.17 -31.67 26.29
CA ASN A 378 6.49 -31.60 27.58
C ASN A 378 4.97 -31.86 27.39
N PRO A 379 4.39 -32.89 28.06
CA PRO A 379 2.98 -33.24 27.91
C PRO A 379 2.01 -32.32 28.67
N ALA A 380 2.50 -31.42 29.53
CA ALA A 380 1.67 -30.51 30.30
C ALA A 380 0.93 -29.50 29.41
N SER A 381 -0.21 -28.99 29.89
CA SER A 381 -0.98 -27.97 29.19
C SER A 381 -0.20 -26.66 29.05
N SER A 382 -0.61 -25.83 28.09
CA SER A 382 0.03 -24.52 27.84
C SER A 382 0.11 -23.64 29.10
N ASN A 383 -0.93 -23.66 29.94
CA ASN A 383 -0.97 -22.84 31.15
C ASN A 383 -0.04 -23.40 32.24
N GLU A 384 -0.01 -24.72 32.42
CA GLU A 384 0.88 -25.36 33.40
C GLU A 384 2.36 -25.14 33.06
N GLN A 385 2.72 -25.23 31.77
CA GLN A 385 4.09 -24.96 31.33
C GLN A 385 4.47 -23.48 31.58
N LEU A 386 3.56 -22.56 31.26
CA LEU A 386 3.75 -21.14 31.49
C LEU A 386 3.90 -20.81 32.98
N GLU A 387 3.04 -21.35 33.84
CA GLU A 387 3.12 -21.12 35.29
C GLU A 387 4.40 -21.69 35.90
N SER A 388 4.81 -22.89 35.48
CA SER A 388 6.07 -23.51 35.89
C SER A 388 7.29 -22.67 35.48
N LEU A 389 7.31 -22.21 34.23
CA LEU A 389 8.35 -21.31 33.73
C LEU A 389 8.38 -19.98 34.50
N LEU A 390 7.23 -19.36 34.75
CA LEU A 390 7.16 -18.09 35.45
C LEU A 390 7.59 -18.23 36.91
N THR A 391 7.15 -19.30 37.57
CA THR A 391 7.53 -19.61 38.96
C THR A 391 9.03 -19.84 39.09
N SER A 392 9.64 -20.60 38.17
CA SER A 392 11.09 -20.85 38.22
C SER A 392 11.94 -19.59 38.03
N GLN A 393 11.47 -18.64 37.23
CA GLN A 393 12.19 -17.39 36.92
C GLN A 393 11.83 -16.22 37.85
N TRP A 394 10.80 -16.36 38.70
CA TRP A 394 10.22 -15.26 39.46
C TRP A 394 11.24 -14.51 40.34
N ALA A 395 12.12 -15.26 41.02
CA ALA A 395 13.14 -14.65 41.87
C ALA A 395 14.15 -13.81 41.09
N ALA A 396 14.54 -14.26 39.89
CA ALA A 396 15.43 -13.53 39.01
C ALA A 396 14.75 -12.26 38.46
N ILE A 397 13.48 -12.39 38.04
CA ILE A 397 12.66 -11.27 37.56
C ILE A 397 12.52 -10.19 38.64
N CYS A 398 12.20 -10.58 39.89
CA CYS A 398 12.12 -9.62 40.98
C CYS A 398 13.46 -8.92 41.23
N ASN A 399 14.59 -9.63 41.17
CA ASN A 399 15.90 -9.03 41.34
C ASN A 399 16.21 -8.01 40.22
N GLU A 400 15.93 -8.36 38.96
CA GLU A 400 16.10 -7.47 37.81
C GLU A 400 15.22 -6.22 37.92
N LEU A 401 13.99 -6.36 38.40
CA LEU A 401 13.08 -5.23 38.66
C LEU A 401 13.50 -4.40 39.89
N GLY A 402 14.40 -4.91 40.74
CA GLY A 402 14.77 -4.30 42.01
C GLY A 402 13.70 -4.48 43.10
N LEU A 403 12.86 -5.50 42.97
CA LEU A 403 11.81 -5.89 43.91
C LEU A 403 12.26 -7.01 44.85
N LEU A 404 11.62 -7.06 46.01
CA LEU A 404 11.79 -8.17 46.95
C LEU A 404 10.99 -9.39 46.45
N ALA A 405 11.69 -10.47 46.10
CA ALA A 405 11.08 -11.71 45.58
C ALA A 405 10.29 -12.50 46.64
N ALA A 406 10.78 -12.50 47.88
CA ALA A 406 10.20 -13.23 48.99
C ALA A 406 9.51 -12.26 49.94
N ALA A 407 8.19 -12.33 50.02
CA ALA A 407 7.46 -11.82 51.17
C ALA A 407 6.44 -12.87 51.60
N GLY A 408 6.96 -13.84 52.36
CA GLY A 408 6.16 -14.40 53.45
C GLY A 408 5.86 -13.26 54.43
N SER A 409 4.60 -13.16 54.83
CA SER A 409 3.91 -11.99 55.37
C SER A 409 4.37 -11.45 56.73
N GLU A 410 5.59 -11.74 57.20
CA GLU A 410 5.95 -11.44 58.60
C GLU A 410 7.38 -10.86 58.82
N ASP A 411 8.28 -10.91 57.83
CA ASP A 411 9.65 -10.40 58.05
C ASP A 411 9.81 -8.92 57.67
N ILE A 412 9.30 -8.05 58.55
CA ILE A 412 9.48 -6.60 58.47
C ILE A 412 10.98 -6.21 58.41
N ASN A 413 11.88 -7.03 58.95
CA ASN A 413 13.32 -6.73 58.90
C ASN A 413 13.89 -6.93 57.50
N ALA A 414 13.49 -7.98 56.78
CA ALA A 414 13.87 -8.19 55.38
C ALA A 414 13.37 -7.04 54.50
N LEU A 415 12.15 -6.58 54.75
CA LEU A 415 11.56 -5.44 54.07
C LEU A 415 12.32 -4.14 54.35
N GLY A 416 12.63 -3.85 55.61
CA GLY A 416 13.43 -2.69 56.00
C GLY A 416 14.85 -2.73 55.41
N ASN A 417 15.45 -3.92 55.33
CA ASN A 417 16.75 -4.14 54.70
C ASN A 417 16.71 -3.86 53.19
N TRP A 418 15.68 -4.35 52.49
CA TRP A 418 15.46 -4.03 51.07
C TRP A 418 15.23 -2.53 50.84
N VAL A 419 14.42 -1.87 51.67
CA VAL A 419 14.20 -0.42 51.59
C VAL A 419 15.52 0.34 51.75
N ALA A 420 16.33 -0.03 52.75
CA ALA A 420 17.56 0.67 53.08
C ALA A 420 18.73 0.42 52.11
N ASN A 421 18.74 -0.70 51.39
CA ASN A 421 19.87 -1.11 50.54
C ASN A 421 19.55 -1.18 49.04
N VAL A 422 18.29 -1.38 48.65
CA VAL A 422 17.88 -1.55 47.24
C VAL A 422 17.01 -0.39 46.78
N ALA A 423 15.90 -0.10 47.48
CA ALA A 423 14.96 0.93 47.06
C ALA A 423 15.50 2.35 47.29
N PHE A 424 16.04 2.61 48.48
CA PHE A 424 16.56 3.90 48.91
C PHE A 424 17.90 3.75 49.63
N PRO A 425 18.99 3.41 48.90
CA PRO A 425 20.31 3.23 49.49
C PRO A 425 20.78 4.51 50.19
N ALA A 426 21.46 4.38 51.33
CA ALA A 426 21.90 5.51 52.16
C ALA A 426 22.70 6.58 51.36
N GLN A 427 23.45 6.17 50.34
CA GLN A 427 24.20 7.06 49.46
C GLN A 427 23.31 8.01 48.65
N SER A 428 22.10 7.57 48.30
CA SER A 428 21.09 8.38 47.58
C SER A 428 20.27 9.26 48.53
N VAL A 429 20.02 8.79 49.75
CA VAL A 429 19.19 9.49 50.75
C VAL A 429 19.99 10.57 51.49
N ALA A 430 21.25 10.32 51.83
CA ALA A 430 22.06 11.23 52.64
C ALA A 430 22.21 12.66 52.04
N PRO A 431 22.44 12.84 50.72
CA PRO A 431 22.48 14.18 50.12
C PRO A 431 21.14 14.91 50.20
N VAL A 432 20.02 14.17 50.04
CA VAL A 432 18.66 14.72 50.12
C VAL A 432 18.37 15.18 51.55
N VAL A 433 18.71 14.36 52.54
CA VAL A 433 18.57 14.70 53.97
C VAL A 433 19.43 15.91 54.34
N ASN A 434 20.70 15.95 53.92
CA ASN A 434 21.57 17.11 54.17
C ASN A 434 21.01 18.39 53.56
N THR A 435 20.46 18.31 52.35
CA THR A 435 19.81 19.46 51.69
C THR A 435 18.61 19.97 52.48
N VAL A 436 17.79 19.06 53.02
CA VAL A 436 16.64 19.42 53.88
C VAL A 436 17.13 20.09 55.17
N ILE A 437 18.13 19.49 55.84
CA ILE A 437 18.72 20.04 57.07
C ILE A 437 19.34 21.42 56.82
N ASP A 438 20.13 21.59 55.77
CA ASP A 438 20.81 22.86 55.51
C ASP A 438 19.84 23.99 55.16
N ARG A 439 18.79 23.71 54.37
CA ARG A 439 17.80 24.72 53.97
C ARG A 439 16.79 25.05 55.05
N GLN A 440 16.30 24.05 55.78
CA GLN A 440 15.19 24.22 56.72
C GLN A 440 15.64 24.46 58.15
N LEU A 441 16.79 23.91 58.56
CA LEU A 441 17.33 24.06 59.91
C LEU A 441 18.53 24.99 59.96
N ARG A 442 19.66 24.65 59.31
CA ARG A 442 20.95 25.32 59.54
C ARG A 442 20.92 26.82 59.27
N SER A 443 20.20 27.26 58.25
CA SER A 443 20.03 28.68 57.88
C SER A 443 19.17 29.50 58.85
N HIS A 444 18.41 28.84 59.73
CA HIS A 444 17.45 29.48 60.64
C HIS A 444 17.79 29.29 62.13
N LEU A 445 18.92 28.65 62.43
CA LEU A 445 19.38 28.45 63.80
C LEU A 445 20.13 29.71 64.32
N PRO A 446 19.87 30.12 65.57
CA PRO A 446 20.53 31.27 66.18
C PRO A 446 22.02 30.99 66.46
N SER A 447 22.87 32.00 66.23
CA SER A 447 24.31 31.91 66.55
C SER A 447 24.52 31.70 68.06
N PRO A 448 25.41 30.79 68.48
CA PRO A 448 25.72 30.55 69.90
C PRO A 448 26.66 31.59 70.52
N GLU A 449 27.12 32.59 69.76
CA GLU A 449 28.07 33.59 70.23
C GLU A 449 27.50 34.44 71.39
N GLY A 450 28.21 34.45 72.53
CA GLY A 450 27.87 35.26 73.69
C GLY A 450 26.83 34.66 74.66
N MET A 451 26.35 33.43 74.45
CA MET A 451 25.36 32.77 75.31
C MET A 451 25.93 31.59 76.11
N THR A 452 25.48 31.40 77.35
CA THR A 452 25.78 30.18 78.12
C THR A 452 24.93 29.00 77.61
N ALA A 453 25.40 27.76 77.78
CA ALA A 453 24.68 26.56 77.34
C ALA A 453 23.25 26.48 77.92
N ALA A 454 23.05 26.92 79.17
CA ALA A 454 21.74 26.96 79.82
C ALA A 454 20.77 27.97 79.17
N GLN A 455 21.29 29.05 78.58
CA GLN A 455 20.50 30.09 77.88
C GLN A 455 20.26 29.73 76.41
N TRP A 456 21.21 29.08 75.75
CA TRP A 456 21.12 28.77 74.33
C TRP A 456 20.19 27.57 74.03
N VAL A 457 20.18 26.53 74.88
CA VAL A 457 19.39 25.30 74.64
C VAL A 457 17.87 25.56 74.52
N PRO A 458 17.22 26.38 75.35
CA PRO A 458 15.80 26.72 75.18
C PRO A 458 15.52 27.46 73.87
N VAL A 459 16.39 28.41 73.48
CA VAL A 459 16.26 29.20 72.25
C VAL A 459 16.43 28.31 71.02
N PHE A 460 17.40 27.38 71.07
CA PHE A 460 17.62 26.37 70.03
C PHE A 460 16.41 25.44 69.87
N ARG A 461 15.84 24.94 70.98
CA ARG A 461 14.62 24.09 70.93
C ARG A 461 13.45 24.84 70.33
N GLN A 462 13.22 26.09 70.74
CA GLN A 462 12.14 26.91 70.20
C GLN A 462 12.32 27.16 68.70
N ALA A 463 13.54 27.42 68.24
CA ALA A 463 13.84 27.61 66.81
C ALA A 463 13.53 26.36 65.97
N ILE A 464 13.83 25.17 66.48
CA ILE A 464 13.48 23.91 65.82
C ILE A 464 11.96 23.69 65.84
N THR A 465 11.29 23.90 66.98
CA THR A 465 9.82 23.76 67.08
C THR A 465 9.09 24.70 66.13
N ASN A 466 9.56 25.95 65.98
CA ASN A 466 9.00 26.93 65.03
C ASN A 466 9.15 26.49 63.56
N ARG A 467 10.05 25.56 63.26
CA ARG A 467 10.29 25.02 61.91
C ARG A 467 9.74 23.61 61.71
N ARG A 468 9.01 23.06 62.68
CA ARG A 468 8.45 21.70 62.64
C ARG A 468 7.63 21.44 61.37
N ASP A 469 6.70 22.32 61.05
CA ASP A 469 5.82 22.13 59.89
C ASP A 469 6.61 22.22 58.57
N ALA A 470 7.54 23.19 58.46
CA ALA A 470 8.39 23.34 57.28
C ALA A 470 9.30 22.12 57.06
N LEU A 471 9.83 21.53 58.15
CA LEU A 471 10.60 20.29 58.10
C LEU A 471 9.75 19.09 57.71
N ALA A 472 8.55 18.96 58.27
CA ALA A 472 7.63 17.88 57.91
C ALA A 472 7.25 17.93 56.42
N HIS A 473 6.93 19.12 55.90
CA HIS A 473 6.66 19.32 54.47
C HIS A 473 7.89 19.02 53.61
N ALA A 474 9.07 19.54 53.97
CA ALA A 474 10.29 19.30 53.20
C ALA A 474 10.72 17.82 53.18
N CYS A 475 10.53 17.10 54.29
CA CYS A 475 10.75 15.65 54.37
C CYS A 475 9.74 14.87 53.51
N SER A 476 8.47 15.27 53.54
CA SER A 476 7.43 14.68 52.68
C SER A 476 7.77 14.88 51.19
N ASP A 477 8.08 16.12 50.78
CA ASP A 477 8.45 16.47 49.41
C ASP A 477 9.73 15.77 48.94
N ALA A 478 10.69 15.57 49.85
CA ALA A 478 11.90 14.79 49.59
C ALA A 478 11.58 13.31 49.38
N GLY A 479 10.72 12.74 50.24
CA GLY A 479 10.24 11.36 50.12
C GLY A 479 9.51 11.11 48.81
N TYR A 480 8.57 12.00 48.43
CA TYR A 480 7.86 11.91 47.15
C TYR A 480 8.81 11.96 45.95
N ARG A 481 9.83 12.83 45.97
CA ARG A 481 10.81 12.91 44.87
C ARG A 481 11.66 11.65 44.76
N LEU A 482 12.08 11.07 45.89
CA LEU A 482 12.80 9.81 45.90
C LEU A 482 11.93 8.67 45.36
N ALA A 483 10.68 8.57 45.82
CA ALA A 483 9.73 7.57 45.34
C ALA A 483 9.45 7.71 43.84
N PHE A 484 9.27 8.94 43.34
CA PHE A 484 9.10 9.21 41.91
C PHE A 484 10.33 8.80 41.08
N GLY A 485 11.54 9.10 41.57
CA GLY A 485 12.77 8.67 40.91
C GLY A 485 12.89 7.15 40.84
N TRP A 486 12.56 6.45 41.93
CA TRP A 486 12.53 4.99 41.96
C TRP A 486 11.48 4.43 41.00
N GLN A 487 10.27 5.00 40.98
CA GLN A 487 9.17 4.57 40.10
C GLN A 487 9.53 4.70 38.62
N ARG A 488 10.24 5.77 38.23
CA ARG A 488 10.73 5.92 36.86
C ARG A 488 11.76 4.84 36.50
N ALA A 489 12.74 4.61 37.36
CA ALA A 489 13.75 3.58 37.12
C ALA A 489 13.14 2.16 37.12
N PHE A 490 12.10 1.94 37.92
CA PHE A 490 11.32 0.70 37.89
C PHE A 490 10.57 0.52 36.58
N ALA A 491 9.93 1.58 36.05
CA ALA A 491 9.24 1.52 34.77
C ALA A 491 10.20 1.19 33.62
N ASP A 492 11.38 1.83 33.59
CA ASP A 492 12.41 1.54 32.57
C ASP A 492 12.85 0.06 32.61
N ARG A 493 13.10 -0.48 33.82
CA ARG A 493 13.45 -1.91 33.98
C ARG A 493 12.30 -2.84 33.63
N LEU A 494 11.05 -2.44 33.89
CA LEU A 494 9.88 -3.22 33.55
C LEU A 494 9.73 -3.34 32.02
N ASP A 495 9.96 -2.25 31.28
CA ASP A 495 9.91 -2.28 29.82
C ASP A 495 10.98 -3.24 29.25
N ASP A 496 12.20 -3.23 29.79
CA ASP A 496 13.27 -4.15 29.40
C ASP A 496 12.89 -5.62 29.70
N VAL A 497 12.43 -5.90 30.92
CA VAL A 497 12.03 -7.25 31.35
C VAL A 497 10.86 -7.78 30.50
N VAL A 498 9.86 -6.95 30.22
CA VAL A 498 8.72 -7.33 29.37
C VAL A 498 9.16 -7.53 27.93
N GLY A 499 10.03 -6.67 27.40
CA GLY A 499 10.60 -6.82 26.06
C GLY A 499 11.35 -8.14 25.89
N ASN A 500 12.21 -8.47 26.85
CA ASN A 500 12.95 -9.74 26.88
C ASN A 500 12.00 -10.93 27.04
N ALA A 501 11.00 -10.83 27.91
CA ALA A 501 9.98 -11.87 28.10
C ALA A 501 9.20 -12.17 26.81
N ILE A 502 8.84 -11.15 26.03
CA ILE A 502 8.18 -11.31 24.72
C ILE A 502 9.12 -11.99 23.72
N ALA A 503 10.39 -11.59 23.67
CA ALA A 503 11.36 -12.17 22.75
C ALA A 503 11.68 -13.64 23.07
N ASP A 504 11.88 -13.95 24.35
CA ASP A 504 12.33 -15.26 24.81
C ASP A 504 11.19 -16.27 24.97
N PHE A 505 10.00 -15.84 25.39
CA PHE A 505 8.90 -16.73 25.75
C PHE A 505 7.55 -16.34 25.12
N GLY A 506 7.46 -15.22 24.42
CA GLY A 506 6.24 -14.80 23.72
C GLY A 506 5.26 -14.02 24.59
N LEU A 507 4.17 -13.59 23.94
CA LEU A 507 3.15 -12.70 24.52
C LEU A 507 2.39 -13.31 25.71
N PRO A 508 2.01 -14.60 25.71
CA PRO A 508 1.29 -15.19 26.86
C PRO A 508 2.11 -15.12 28.14
N TYR A 509 3.41 -15.44 28.07
CA TYR A 509 4.31 -15.38 29.21
C TYR A 509 4.49 -13.96 29.72
N ALA A 510 4.74 -12.99 28.82
CA ALA A 510 4.88 -11.58 29.19
C ALA A 510 3.62 -11.04 29.87
N ARG A 511 2.43 -11.39 29.38
CA ARG A 511 1.16 -11.05 30.04
C ARG A 511 1.07 -11.63 31.45
N ALA A 512 1.37 -12.91 31.60
CA ALA A 512 1.32 -13.59 32.90
C ALA A 512 2.33 -13.00 33.89
N LEU A 513 3.51 -12.60 33.42
CA LEU A 513 4.52 -11.89 34.21
C LEU A 513 3.96 -10.57 34.75
N VAL A 514 3.32 -9.75 33.91
CA VAL A 514 2.71 -8.48 34.33
C VAL A 514 1.54 -8.73 35.31
N ASP A 515 0.72 -9.74 35.06
CA ASP A 515 -0.39 -10.10 35.96
C ASP A 515 0.11 -10.62 37.32
N GLN A 516 1.22 -11.36 37.36
CA GLN A 516 1.84 -11.82 38.59
C GLN A 516 2.54 -10.66 39.33
N LEU A 517 3.18 -9.74 38.60
CA LEU A 517 3.78 -8.53 39.17
C LEU A 517 2.75 -7.64 39.85
N ARG A 518 1.59 -7.44 39.21
CA ARG A 518 0.48 -6.70 39.79
C ARG A 518 0.02 -7.33 41.10
N ARG A 519 -0.24 -8.65 41.10
CA ARG A 519 -0.63 -9.40 42.30
C ARG A 519 0.43 -9.31 43.39
N HIS A 520 1.71 -9.42 43.05
CA HIS A 520 2.80 -9.30 44.01
C HIS A 520 2.87 -7.90 44.65
N ILE A 521 2.67 -6.84 43.87
CA ILE A 521 2.64 -5.48 44.43
C ILE A 521 1.42 -5.28 45.34
N ASP A 522 0.23 -5.65 44.85
CA ASP A 522 -1.04 -5.41 45.54
C ASP A 522 -1.16 -6.27 46.81
N ASP A 523 -0.95 -7.58 46.69
CA ASP A 523 -1.24 -8.55 47.75
C ASP A 523 -0.06 -8.74 48.72
N VAL A 524 1.18 -8.57 48.25
CA VAL A 524 2.38 -8.94 49.00
C VAL A 524 3.15 -7.73 49.54
N LEU A 525 3.31 -6.65 48.76
CA LEU A 525 4.15 -5.51 49.16
C LEU A 525 3.38 -4.37 49.83
N THR A 526 2.13 -4.13 49.43
CA THR A 526 1.38 -2.92 49.83
C THR A 526 1.13 -2.85 51.35
N ALA A 527 0.59 -3.91 51.96
CA ALA A 527 0.27 -3.89 53.39
C ALA A 527 1.52 -3.81 54.30
N PRO A 528 2.58 -4.61 54.08
CA PRO A 528 3.82 -4.50 54.86
C PRO A 528 4.55 -3.16 54.70
N MET A 529 4.50 -2.54 53.51
CA MET A 529 5.04 -1.19 53.28
C MET A 529 4.32 -0.14 54.13
N GLY A 530 2.99 -0.23 54.22
CA GLY A 530 2.19 0.63 55.10
C GLY A 530 2.55 0.45 56.57
N GLN A 531 2.75 -0.78 57.03
CA GLN A 531 3.18 -1.08 58.40
C GLN A 531 4.57 -0.50 58.68
N LEU A 532 5.57 -0.74 57.81
CA LEU A 532 6.92 -0.19 57.95
C LEU A 532 6.89 1.34 58.00
N GLY A 533 6.07 1.99 57.19
CA GLY A 533 5.88 3.46 57.21
C GLY A 533 5.35 3.98 58.55
N SER A 534 4.47 3.23 59.21
CA SER A 534 3.91 3.59 60.52
C SER A 534 4.85 3.37 61.72
N MET A 535 5.95 2.62 61.53
CA MET A 535 6.98 2.39 62.56
C MET A 535 8.00 3.54 62.66
N GLY A 536 7.92 4.55 61.78
CA GLY A 536 8.76 5.74 61.83
C GLY A 536 8.49 6.63 63.04
N SER A 537 9.39 7.59 63.30
CA SER A 537 9.17 8.57 64.38
C SER A 537 7.89 9.39 64.08
N PRO A 538 6.93 9.50 65.03
CA PRO A 538 5.71 10.26 64.83
C PRO A 538 5.96 11.78 64.75
N ASP A 539 7.16 12.23 65.08
CA ASP A 539 7.59 13.62 64.96
C ASP A 539 9.00 13.69 64.38
N VAL A 540 9.17 14.48 63.32
CA VAL A 540 10.44 14.71 62.62
C VAL A 540 11.45 15.43 63.53
N VAL A 541 10.96 16.12 64.56
CA VAL A 541 11.75 16.87 65.54
C VAL A 541 11.97 16.08 66.85
N ALA A 542 11.33 14.92 67.02
CA ALA A 542 11.50 14.14 68.24
C ALA A 542 12.94 13.63 68.39
N LEU A 543 13.49 13.82 69.59
CA LEU A 543 14.81 13.28 69.92
C LEU A 543 14.75 11.75 70.00
N PRO A 544 15.67 11.03 69.35
CA PRO A 544 15.76 9.58 69.49
C PRO A 544 15.92 9.20 70.98
N PRO A 545 15.32 8.10 71.46
CA PRO A 545 15.34 7.70 72.87
C PRO A 545 16.75 7.60 73.48
N THR A 546 17.75 7.29 72.65
CA THR A 546 19.17 7.18 72.99
C THR A 546 19.84 8.54 73.21
N SER A 547 19.40 9.59 72.52
CA SER A 547 19.90 10.96 72.61
C SER A 547 19.44 11.65 73.89
N THR A 548 18.24 11.34 74.36
CA THR A 548 17.64 11.88 75.58
C THR A 548 18.47 11.54 76.83
N ARG A 549 19.18 10.40 76.82
CA ARG A 549 20.15 10.00 77.86
C ARG A 549 21.47 10.77 77.81
N ARG A 550 21.99 11.09 76.61
CA ARG A 550 23.24 11.88 76.46
C ARG A 550 23.03 13.35 76.82
N TRP A 551 21.91 13.94 76.42
CA TRP A 551 21.60 15.34 76.75
C TRP A 551 21.38 15.59 78.24
N ARG A 552 20.82 14.63 78.99
CA ARG A 552 20.71 14.72 80.46
C ARG A 552 22.07 14.71 81.18
N ARG A 553 23.12 14.15 80.57
CA ARG A 553 24.49 14.16 81.13
C ARG A 553 25.27 15.44 80.84
N CYS A 554 24.87 16.23 79.84
CA CYS A 554 25.51 17.53 79.53
C CYS A 554 24.79 18.72 80.19
N ALA A 555 23.62 18.50 80.80
CA ALA A 555 22.82 19.53 81.47
C ALA A 555 22.88 19.46 83.01
N ALA A 556 23.68 18.53 83.55
CA ALA A 556 24.17 18.52 84.93
C ALA A 556 25.66 18.82 84.87
#